data_AF-A0A4Q4NF68-F1
#
_entry.id   AF-A0A4Q4NF68-F1
#
_cell.length_a   1.000
_cell.length_b   1.000
_cell.length_c   1.000
_cell.angle_alpha   90.00
_cell.angle_beta   90.00
_cell.angle_gamma   90.00
#
_symmetry.space_group_name_H-M   'P 1'
#
loop_
_entity.id
_entity.type
_entity.pdbx_description
1 polymer ?
#
loop_
_entity_poly.entity_id
_entity_poly.type
_entity_poly.pdbx_seq_one_letter_code
_entity_poly.pdbx_strand_id
1 'polypeptide(L)'
;MALQQGVCSTPNLEGQDQNHKSPIASGEDLDLDATSVAWRPIIHSDIKDANIFLRSDNTQYPAYPRVVLSDFDIAFEQDDEREMDKRKVQGTPGLMPPERDGAGLYEHDDWTPDHWPVSEKSDIWSLAMTAWALMMAHKEESFYENIQKRSEDPEHVQDLRDGTVGSRDSIFPQTLEELPKEYSVRLCQVISRCLRYNPERRISLEKLRRASDDNLSRLDRMYGDEIRKDKDAIADEFKLEYTTEDSDEWARYAIGQDFVPPRKRRKTDSAGEFEERLSRLVTNWASEAVYPRPSTEVQDDVLNLVDDLISSSKEEAIETFRQREAYLTAWQYLCSSIRKYTSSQRDVYVADDITIEVLRKSLERNTKREVLMLLHETVLKLALEAASEDRKNGLQTLQHAVIWGLVLWDINAELVTPRLSHKTEMHRGVASFILDQPSGVPMHEDADSDVSII
;
A
#
# COMPACT_ATOMS: atom_id res chain seq x y z
N MET A 1 1.70 -40.31 22.76
CA MET A 1 1.45 -40.04 21.34
C MET A 1 2.15 -38.74 21.02
N ALA A 2 3.29 -38.85 20.36
CA ALA A 2 4.25 -37.77 20.13
C ALA A 2 3.93 -37.05 18.83
N LEU A 3 3.84 -35.72 18.89
CA LEU A 3 3.89 -34.84 17.72
C LEU A 3 5.36 -34.53 17.45
N GLN A 4 5.85 -34.92 16.28
CA GLN A 4 7.18 -34.60 15.78
C GLN A 4 7.22 -33.14 15.28
N GLN A 5 8.22 -32.38 15.73
CA GLN A 5 8.62 -31.13 15.10
C GLN A 5 9.38 -31.45 13.81
N GLY A 6 8.92 -30.92 12.69
CA GLY A 6 9.66 -30.91 11.43
C GLY A 6 10.63 -29.74 11.43
N VAL A 7 11.93 -30.03 11.36
CA VAL A 7 12.99 -29.04 11.12
C VAL A 7 13.33 -29.12 9.63
N CYS A 8 13.22 -27.99 8.92
CA CYS A 8 13.74 -27.89 7.57
C CYS A 8 15.25 -27.64 7.67
N SER A 9 16.06 -28.64 7.33
CA SER A 9 17.51 -28.55 7.38
C SER A 9 18.02 -27.58 6.30
N THR A 10 18.56 -26.43 6.72
CA THR A 10 19.48 -25.66 5.89
C THR A 10 20.82 -26.41 5.84
N PRO A 11 21.45 -26.59 4.67
CA PRO A 11 22.78 -27.15 4.61
C PRO A 11 23.76 -26.15 5.23
N ASN A 12 24.38 -26.55 6.34
CA ASN A 12 25.55 -25.90 6.94
C ASN A 12 26.67 -25.79 5.90
N LEU A 13 27.11 -24.56 5.64
CA LEU A 13 28.42 -24.29 5.03
C LEU A 13 29.26 -23.55 6.06
N GLU A 14 29.75 -24.28 7.06
CA GLU A 14 30.95 -23.90 7.79
C GLU A 14 31.95 -25.05 7.73
N GLY A 15 33.11 -24.75 7.17
CA GLY A 15 34.30 -25.60 7.21
C GLY A 15 34.79 -26.03 5.84
N GLN A 16 35.54 -25.16 5.14
CA GLN A 16 36.85 -25.55 4.61
C GLN A 16 37.67 -24.34 4.17
N ASP A 17 38.84 -24.24 4.80
CA ASP A 17 39.93 -23.32 4.50
C ASP A 17 40.40 -23.37 3.04
N GLN A 18 40.77 -22.18 2.55
CA GLN A 18 41.92 -21.86 1.69
C GLN A 18 42.40 -22.93 0.69
N ASN A 19 42.08 -22.73 -0.59
CA ASN A 19 43.11 -22.60 -1.64
C ASN A 19 42.52 -22.15 -2.97
N HIS A 20 43.07 -21.06 -3.50
CA HIS A 20 42.95 -20.66 -4.90
C HIS A 20 43.33 -21.80 -5.84
N LYS A 21 42.44 -22.12 -6.80
CA LYS A 21 42.74 -22.39 -8.22
C LYS A 21 41.43 -22.61 -8.98
N SER A 22 41.18 -21.81 -10.01
CA SER A 22 40.26 -22.19 -11.08
C SER A 22 40.77 -23.47 -11.75
N PRO A 23 39.87 -24.36 -12.19
CA PRO A 23 39.97 -24.78 -13.58
C PRO A 23 38.62 -24.93 -14.27
N ILE A 24 38.60 -24.49 -15.52
CA ILE A 24 37.71 -24.96 -16.57
C ILE A 24 38.06 -26.43 -16.86
N ALA A 25 37.12 -27.35 -16.72
CA ALA A 25 36.82 -28.47 -17.63
C ALA A 25 36.16 -29.68 -16.94
N SER A 26 35.41 -30.43 -17.76
CA SER A 26 34.88 -31.79 -17.63
C SER A 26 33.70 -32.01 -16.67
N GLY A 27 32.63 -32.57 -17.24
CA GLY A 27 31.44 -32.99 -16.54
C GLY A 27 31.61 -34.28 -15.75
N GLU A 28 30.46 -34.72 -15.26
CA GLU A 28 30.24 -35.85 -14.33
C GLU A 28 30.61 -35.52 -12.88
N ASP A 29 29.67 -34.85 -12.21
CA ASP A 29 29.05 -35.32 -10.96
C ASP A 29 28.06 -34.23 -10.50
N LEU A 30 26.94 -34.13 -11.21
CA LEU A 30 25.75 -33.47 -10.67
C LEU A 30 25.01 -34.52 -9.84
N ASP A 31 24.81 -34.22 -8.55
CA ASP A 31 23.90 -34.94 -7.66
C ASP A 31 22.54 -35.16 -8.36
N LEU A 32 22.38 -36.34 -8.94
CA LEU A 32 21.20 -36.75 -9.71
C LEU A 32 20.03 -37.24 -8.82
N ASP A 33 20.16 -37.15 -7.49
CA ASP A 33 19.20 -37.76 -6.56
C ASP A 33 18.25 -36.77 -5.84
N ALA A 34 18.37 -35.45 -6.07
CA ALA A 34 17.45 -34.46 -5.51
C ALA A 34 16.33 -34.01 -6.47
N THR A 35 16.33 -34.48 -7.72
CA THR A 35 15.37 -34.07 -8.76
C THR A 35 14.18 -35.04 -8.94
N SER A 36 14.08 -36.09 -8.14
CA SER A 36 13.04 -37.14 -8.30
C SER A 36 11.68 -36.81 -7.67
N VAL A 37 11.51 -35.66 -7.02
CA VAL A 37 10.18 -35.18 -6.63
C VAL A 37 9.65 -34.36 -7.78
N ALA A 38 8.59 -34.83 -8.44
CA ALA A 38 7.89 -34.07 -9.47
C ALA A 38 7.38 -32.76 -8.82
N TRP A 39 8.07 -31.65 -9.10
CA TRP A 39 7.67 -30.33 -8.66
C TRP A 39 6.29 -30.03 -9.25
N ARG A 40 5.32 -29.74 -8.39
CA ARG A 40 4.00 -29.25 -8.82
C ARG A 40 4.07 -27.74 -8.98
N PRO A 41 3.75 -27.19 -10.16
CA PRO A 41 3.71 -25.75 -10.34
C PRO A 41 2.65 -25.12 -9.44
N ILE A 42 3.05 -24.10 -8.68
CA ILE A 42 2.14 -23.23 -7.94
C ILE A 42 2.04 -21.93 -8.72
N ILE A 43 0.82 -21.50 -9.02
CA ILE A 43 0.50 -20.23 -9.65
C ILE A 43 0.19 -19.22 -8.55
N HIS A 44 0.98 -18.15 -8.45
CA HIS A 44 0.87 -17.15 -7.39
C HIS A 44 -0.37 -16.27 -7.56
N SER A 45 -0.73 -15.91 -8.80
CA SER A 45 -1.93 -15.14 -9.16
C SER A 45 -1.98 -13.67 -8.75
N ASP A 46 -0.99 -13.16 -8.02
CA ASP A 46 -0.97 -11.77 -7.54
C ASP A 46 0.45 -11.21 -7.45
N ILE A 47 1.27 -11.47 -8.47
CA ILE A 47 2.60 -10.88 -8.56
C ILE A 47 2.46 -9.39 -8.87
N LYS A 48 2.86 -8.56 -7.90
CA LYS A 48 2.86 -7.10 -7.96
C LYS A 48 3.94 -6.54 -7.06
N ASP A 49 4.27 -5.26 -7.25
CA ASP A 49 5.24 -4.52 -6.45
C ASP A 49 4.98 -4.60 -4.95
N ALA A 50 3.72 -4.48 -4.50
CA ALA A 50 3.36 -4.59 -3.08
C ALA A 50 3.64 -5.97 -2.45
N ASN A 51 3.78 -7.02 -3.27
CA ASN A 51 4.04 -8.39 -2.81
C ASN A 51 5.53 -8.78 -2.98
N ILE A 52 6.35 -7.86 -3.50
CA ILE A 52 7.79 -8.04 -3.68
C ILE A 52 8.54 -7.26 -2.60
N PHE A 53 9.26 -7.98 -1.76
CA PHE A 53 10.00 -7.43 -0.64
C PHE A 53 11.51 -7.46 -0.92
N LEU A 54 12.23 -6.59 -0.22
CA LEU A 54 13.68 -6.42 -0.33
C LEU A 54 14.34 -6.81 0.99
N ARG A 55 15.31 -7.72 0.93
CA ARG A 55 16.10 -8.15 2.09
C ARG A 55 17.55 -7.69 1.92
N SER A 56 18.20 -7.30 3.01
CA SER A 56 19.61 -6.88 3.00
C SER A 56 20.60 -8.04 2.86
N ASP A 57 20.17 -9.30 2.96
CA ASP A 57 21.04 -10.48 3.00
C ASP A 57 21.44 -11.02 1.61
N ASN A 58 21.73 -10.14 0.66
CA ASN A 58 22.13 -10.55 -0.68
C ASN A 58 23.62 -10.92 -0.77
N THR A 59 23.93 -12.20 -0.60
CA THR A 59 25.32 -12.68 -0.67
C THR A 59 25.91 -12.66 -2.09
N GLN A 60 25.07 -12.66 -3.14
CA GLN A 60 25.56 -12.67 -4.52
C GLN A 60 25.94 -11.27 -5.00
N TYR A 61 25.18 -10.26 -4.59
CA TYR A 61 25.39 -8.85 -4.92
C TYR A 61 25.20 -8.00 -3.66
N PRO A 62 26.20 -7.90 -2.76
CA PRO A 62 26.05 -7.32 -1.41
C PRO A 62 25.58 -5.86 -1.38
N ALA A 63 25.89 -5.08 -2.42
CA ALA A 63 25.42 -3.70 -2.53
C ALA A 63 23.92 -3.56 -2.91
N TYR A 64 23.25 -4.65 -3.29
CA TYR A 64 21.87 -4.66 -3.78
C TYR A 64 21.01 -5.57 -2.91
N PRO A 65 19.79 -5.19 -2.53
CA PRO A 65 18.95 -6.09 -1.74
C PRO A 65 18.56 -7.33 -2.55
N ARG A 66 18.33 -8.42 -1.82
CA ARG A 66 17.76 -9.65 -2.33
C ARG A 66 16.26 -9.48 -2.46
N VAL A 67 15.75 -9.73 -3.66
CA VAL A 67 14.31 -9.71 -3.93
C VAL A 67 13.67 -11.01 -3.41
N VAL A 68 12.57 -10.88 -2.67
CA VAL A 68 11.76 -12.01 -2.21
C VAL A 68 10.28 -11.77 -2.52
N LEU A 69 9.56 -12.84 -2.83
CA LEU A 69 8.13 -12.82 -3.16
C LEU A 69 7.32 -13.31 -1.94
N SER A 70 6.14 -12.74 -1.72
CA SER A 70 5.27 -13.07 -0.60
C SER A 70 3.79 -12.98 -0.99
N ASP A 71 2.91 -13.27 -0.03
CA ASP A 71 1.45 -13.24 -0.18
C ASP A 71 0.92 -14.31 -1.15
N PHE A 72 1.00 -15.56 -0.68
CA PHE A 72 0.51 -16.73 -1.41
C PHE A 72 -0.97 -17.05 -1.11
N ASP A 73 -1.74 -16.12 -0.53
CA ASP A 73 -3.12 -16.36 -0.08
C ASP A 73 -4.06 -16.78 -1.21
N ILE A 74 -3.79 -16.29 -2.43
CA ILE A 74 -4.52 -16.66 -3.64
C ILE A 74 -3.69 -17.53 -4.59
N ALA A 75 -2.61 -18.14 -4.10
CA ALA A 75 -1.87 -19.12 -4.88
C ALA A 75 -2.65 -20.44 -5.00
N PHE A 76 -2.41 -21.19 -6.08
CA PHE A 76 -3.02 -22.52 -6.28
C PHE A 76 -2.09 -23.46 -7.06
N GLU A 77 -2.22 -24.77 -6.85
CA GLU A 77 -1.53 -25.77 -7.67
C GLU A 77 -2.15 -25.79 -9.08
N GLN A 78 -1.32 -25.76 -10.12
CA GLN A 78 -1.78 -25.68 -11.51
C GLN A 78 -2.76 -26.81 -11.90
N ASP A 79 -2.61 -27.99 -11.30
CA ASP A 79 -3.44 -29.17 -11.58
C ASP A 79 -4.74 -29.21 -10.73
N ASP A 80 -4.98 -28.23 -9.87
CA ASP A 80 -6.23 -28.11 -9.09
C ASP A 80 -7.27 -27.29 -9.88
N GLU A 81 -8.03 -27.98 -10.75
CA GLU A 81 -9.06 -27.36 -11.59
C GLU A 81 -10.09 -26.54 -10.79
N ARG A 82 -10.44 -27.01 -9.59
CA ARG A 82 -11.43 -26.34 -8.75
C ARG A 82 -10.89 -25.00 -8.22
N GLU A 83 -9.67 -25.01 -7.72
CA GLU A 83 -9.04 -23.81 -7.19
C GLU A 83 -8.64 -22.85 -8.32
N MET A 84 -8.32 -23.36 -9.50
CA MET A 84 -8.14 -22.60 -10.74
C MET A 84 -9.43 -21.88 -11.13
N ASP A 85 -10.56 -22.57 -11.25
CA ASP A 85 -11.85 -21.96 -11.62
C ASP A 85 -12.27 -20.86 -10.65
N LYS A 86 -12.08 -21.11 -9.35
CA LYS A 86 -12.38 -20.14 -8.29
C LYS A 86 -11.52 -18.87 -8.38
N ARG A 87 -10.25 -19.00 -8.78
CA ARG A 87 -9.28 -17.90 -8.78
C ARG A 87 -9.02 -17.33 -10.16
N LYS A 88 -9.56 -17.90 -11.22
CA LYS A 88 -9.34 -17.46 -12.61
C LYS A 88 -9.57 -15.96 -12.79
N VAL A 89 -10.52 -15.39 -12.04
CA VAL A 89 -10.90 -13.96 -12.03
C VAL A 89 -10.34 -13.14 -10.85
N GLN A 90 -9.49 -13.74 -10.01
CA GLN A 90 -8.84 -13.05 -8.88
C GLN A 90 -7.45 -12.57 -9.28
N GLY A 91 -7.09 -11.38 -8.81
CA GLY A 91 -5.79 -10.76 -9.04
C GLY A 91 -5.90 -9.24 -8.93
N THR A 92 -4.79 -8.56 -9.20
CA THR A 92 -4.76 -7.09 -9.22
C THR A 92 -5.13 -6.55 -10.61
N PRO A 93 -6.17 -5.70 -10.74
CA PRO A 93 -6.54 -5.08 -12.02
C PRO A 93 -5.36 -4.37 -12.69
N GLY A 94 -5.26 -4.49 -14.01
CA GLY A 94 -4.13 -3.95 -14.80
C GLY A 94 -2.85 -4.79 -14.78
N LEU A 95 -2.73 -5.76 -13.87
CA LEU A 95 -1.62 -6.74 -13.81
C LEU A 95 -2.03 -8.15 -14.25
N MET A 96 -3.33 -8.41 -14.36
CA MET A 96 -3.86 -9.70 -14.74
C MET A 96 -3.52 -10.03 -16.20
N PRO A 97 -3.25 -11.30 -16.52
CA PRO A 97 -3.00 -11.72 -17.88
C PRO A 97 -4.30 -11.85 -18.69
N PRO A 98 -4.22 -11.78 -20.04
CA PRO A 98 -5.38 -11.86 -20.92
C PRO A 98 -6.22 -13.12 -20.73
N GLU A 99 -5.62 -14.26 -20.40
CA GLU A 99 -6.32 -15.52 -20.14
C GLU A 99 -7.09 -15.57 -18.80
N ARG A 100 -7.07 -14.49 -18.00
CA ARG A 100 -7.74 -14.42 -16.69
C ARG A 100 -8.74 -13.28 -16.61
N ASP A 101 -8.29 -12.04 -16.82
CA ASP A 101 -9.12 -10.83 -16.97
C ASP A 101 -8.23 -9.60 -17.27
N GLY A 102 -7.38 -9.68 -18.30
CA GLY A 102 -6.35 -8.67 -18.54
C GLY A 102 -6.84 -7.27 -18.92
N ALA A 103 -8.14 -7.07 -19.16
CA ALA A 103 -8.71 -5.81 -19.65
C ALA A 103 -10.13 -5.51 -19.11
N GLY A 104 -10.56 -6.13 -18.00
CA GLY A 104 -11.92 -5.93 -17.46
C GLY A 104 -13.02 -6.44 -18.40
N LEU A 105 -12.68 -7.40 -19.26
CA LEU A 105 -13.57 -7.90 -20.32
C LEU A 105 -14.74 -8.71 -19.76
N TYR A 106 -14.64 -9.10 -18.50
CA TYR A 106 -15.67 -9.85 -17.78
C TYR A 106 -16.92 -9.01 -17.44
N GLU A 107 -16.83 -7.67 -17.43
CA GLU A 107 -18.02 -6.81 -17.21
C GLU A 107 -19.01 -6.83 -18.38
N HIS A 108 -18.66 -7.50 -19.50
CA HIS A 108 -19.55 -7.73 -20.63
C HIS A 108 -19.92 -9.22 -20.71
N ASP A 109 -21.22 -9.53 -20.59
CA ASP A 109 -21.84 -10.85 -20.31
C ASP A 109 -21.42 -12.05 -21.21
N ASP A 110 -20.60 -11.86 -22.25
CA ASP A 110 -20.27 -12.89 -23.24
C ASP A 110 -18.80 -13.32 -23.26
N TRP A 111 -17.90 -12.67 -22.52
CA TRP A 111 -16.48 -13.05 -22.50
C TRP A 111 -16.17 -14.10 -21.43
N THR A 112 -15.86 -15.31 -21.87
CA THR A 112 -15.35 -16.37 -21.00
C THR A 112 -13.86 -16.61 -21.32
N PRO A 113 -12.95 -16.51 -20.32
CA PRO A 113 -11.51 -16.76 -20.50
C PRO A 113 -11.14 -18.23 -20.81
N ASP A 114 -11.96 -18.98 -21.55
CA ASP A 114 -11.85 -20.44 -21.71
C ASP A 114 -10.95 -20.91 -22.86
N HIS A 115 -10.46 -19.99 -23.69
CA HIS A 115 -9.69 -20.36 -24.88
C HIS A 115 -8.19 -20.54 -24.61
N TRP A 116 -7.67 -19.97 -23.52
CA TRP A 116 -6.24 -20.02 -23.18
C TRP A 116 -6.01 -20.61 -21.80
N PRO A 117 -5.05 -21.55 -21.67
CA PRO A 117 -4.78 -22.20 -20.39
C PRO A 117 -4.09 -21.26 -19.41
N VAL A 118 -4.55 -21.27 -18.16
CA VAL A 118 -3.84 -20.65 -17.03
C VAL A 118 -2.68 -21.57 -16.63
N SER A 119 -1.49 -21.01 -16.51
CA SER A 119 -0.24 -21.77 -16.26
C SER A 119 0.82 -20.87 -15.63
N GLU A 120 2.05 -21.36 -15.46
CA GLU A 120 3.18 -20.55 -14.98
C GLU A 120 3.42 -19.31 -15.84
N LYS A 121 2.99 -19.36 -17.11
CA LYS A 121 3.04 -18.25 -18.04
C LYS A 121 2.16 -17.08 -17.61
N SER A 122 1.08 -17.33 -16.88
CA SER A 122 0.22 -16.29 -16.31
C SER A 122 0.98 -15.44 -15.29
N ASP A 123 1.79 -16.06 -14.43
CA ASP A 123 2.66 -15.35 -13.49
C ASP A 123 3.81 -14.62 -14.20
N ILE A 124 4.37 -15.21 -15.28
CA ILE A 124 5.38 -14.54 -16.12
C ILE A 124 4.87 -13.22 -16.69
N TRP A 125 3.59 -13.16 -17.06
CA TRP A 125 2.96 -11.91 -17.49
C TRP A 125 2.93 -10.87 -16.36
N SER A 126 2.39 -11.22 -15.19
CA SER A 126 2.29 -10.30 -14.05
C SER A 126 3.66 -9.84 -13.55
N LEU A 127 4.67 -10.70 -13.56
CA LEU A 127 6.07 -10.34 -13.31
C LEU A 127 6.56 -9.27 -14.29
N ALA A 128 6.29 -9.44 -15.59
CA ALA A 128 6.76 -8.51 -16.60
C ALA A 128 5.99 -7.18 -16.59
N MET A 129 4.69 -7.21 -16.25
CA MET A 129 3.91 -6.00 -16.01
C MET A 129 4.46 -5.21 -14.83
N THR A 130 4.78 -5.90 -13.73
CA THR A 130 5.42 -5.28 -12.55
C THR A 130 6.78 -4.70 -12.90
N ALA A 131 7.62 -5.44 -13.62
CA ALA A 131 8.93 -4.96 -14.06
C ALA A 131 8.80 -3.72 -14.97
N TRP A 132 7.82 -3.71 -15.88
CA TRP A 132 7.56 -2.56 -16.74
C TRP A 132 7.07 -1.34 -15.93
N ALA A 133 6.17 -1.54 -14.97
CA ALA A 133 5.71 -0.47 -14.09
C ALA A 133 6.88 0.18 -13.34
N LEU A 134 7.79 -0.65 -12.77
CA LEU A 134 9.00 -0.15 -12.12
C LEU A 134 9.92 0.61 -13.10
N MET A 135 10.03 0.14 -14.35
CA MET A 135 10.80 0.85 -15.37
C MET A 135 10.24 2.24 -15.68
N MET A 136 8.92 2.40 -15.58
CA MET A 136 8.18 3.63 -15.92
C MET A 136 7.84 4.51 -14.71
N ALA A 137 8.14 4.08 -13.48
CA ALA A 137 7.74 4.75 -12.24
C ALA A 137 8.20 6.22 -12.14
N HIS A 138 9.30 6.59 -12.79
CA HIS A 138 9.81 7.96 -12.84
C HIS A 138 9.15 8.85 -13.91
N LYS A 139 8.35 8.28 -14.81
CA LYS A 139 7.72 8.95 -15.96
C LYS A 139 6.20 9.02 -15.87
N GLU A 140 5.57 8.08 -15.17
CA GLU A 140 4.12 7.86 -15.26
C GLU A 140 3.53 7.51 -13.90
N GLU A 141 2.86 8.48 -13.26
CA GLU A 141 2.27 8.33 -11.91
C GLU A 141 1.05 7.38 -11.90
N SER A 142 0.34 7.24 -13.02
CA SER A 142 -0.85 6.39 -13.19
C SER A 142 -0.62 5.25 -14.20
N PHE A 143 0.55 4.61 -14.17
CA PHE A 143 0.94 3.59 -15.16
C PHE A 143 -0.12 2.49 -15.34
N TYR A 144 -0.59 1.88 -14.24
CA TYR A 144 -1.55 0.77 -14.30
C TYR A 144 -2.91 1.20 -14.89
N GLU A 145 -3.41 2.39 -14.53
CA GLU A 145 -4.66 2.92 -15.11
C GLU A 145 -4.52 3.19 -16.61
N ASN A 146 -3.37 3.67 -17.05
CA ASN A 146 -3.12 3.95 -18.46
C ASN A 146 -2.96 2.67 -19.27
N ILE A 147 -2.36 1.62 -18.72
CA ILE A 147 -2.36 0.28 -19.32
C ILE A 147 -3.78 -0.27 -19.43
N GLN A 148 -4.58 -0.14 -18.37
CA GLN A 148 -5.97 -0.59 -18.37
C GLN A 148 -6.76 0.10 -19.50
N LYS A 149 -6.68 1.43 -19.60
CA LYS A 149 -7.30 2.21 -20.70
C LYS A 149 -6.82 1.81 -22.09
N ARG A 150 -5.52 1.50 -22.26
CA ARG A 150 -5.00 0.99 -23.55
C ARG A 150 -5.55 -0.38 -23.90
N SER A 151 -5.91 -1.17 -22.90
CA SER A 151 -6.46 -2.51 -23.06
C SER A 151 -7.97 -2.49 -23.36
N GLU A 152 -8.62 -1.32 -23.30
CA GLU A 152 -10.03 -1.09 -23.66
C GLU A 152 -10.25 -0.80 -25.16
N ASP A 153 -9.19 -0.76 -25.99
CA ASP A 153 -9.30 -0.54 -27.44
C ASP A 153 -10.20 -1.63 -28.09
N PRO A 154 -11.39 -1.29 -28.63
CA PRO A 154 -12.39 -2.27 -29.05
C PRO A 154 -11.90 -3.24 -30.14
N GLU A 155 -11.07 -2.77 -31.07
CA GLU A 155 -10.53 -3.61 -32.15
C GLU A 155 -9.50 -4.61 -31.60
N HIS A 156 -8.66 -4.12 -30.68
CA HIS A 156 -7.68 -4.94 -29.97
C HIS A 156 -8.34 -5.99 -29.05
N VAL A 157 -9.38 -5.59 -28.32
CA VAL A 157 -10.19 -6.48 -27.50
C VAL A 157 -10.85 -7.57 -28.35
N GLN A 158 -11.34 -7.23 -29.53
CA GLN A 158 -11.93 -8.19 -30.45
C GLN A 158 -10.88 -9.19 -30.98
N ASP A 159 -9.68 -8.72 -31.35
CA ASP A 159 -8.58 -9.60 -31.76
C ASP A 159 -8.13 -10.57 -30.66
N LEU A 160 -8.15 -10.13 -29.40
CA LEU A 160 -7.88 -10.98 -28.24
C LEU A 160 -8.96 -12.05 -28.07
N ARG A 161 -10.23 -11.69 -28.26
CA ARG A 161 -11.37 -12.63 -28.22
C ARG A 161 -11.29 -13.68 -29.32
N ASP A 162 -10.94 -13.27 -30.53
CA ASP A 162 -10.87 -14.15 -31.70
C ASP A 162 -9.55 -14.94 -31.76
N GLY A 163 -8.57 -14.60 -30.91
CA GLY A 163 -7.24 -15.23 -30.88
C GLY A 163 -6.38 -14.89 -32.11
N THR A 164 -6.72 -13.82 -32.83
CA THR A 164 -6.17 -13.47 -34.15
C THR A 164 -5.12 -12.36 -34.13
N VAL A 165 -4.60 -11.99 -32.96
CA VAL A 165 -3.64 -10.89 -32.76
C VAL A 165 -2.52 -10.93 -33.81
N GLY A 166 -2.51 -9.95 -34.72
CA GLY A 166 -1.77 -10.02 -36.00
C GLY A 166 -0.57 -9.07 -36.18
N SER A 167 -0.41 -8.04 -35.35
CA SER A 167 0.71 -7.09 -35.46
C SER A 167 1.24 -6.55 -34.11
N ARG A 168 0.41 -6.61 -33.05
CA ARG A 168 0.76 -6.24 -31.68
C ARG A 168 0.79 -7.47 -30.78
N ASP A 169 1.57 -8.49 -31.14
CA ASP A 169 1.70 -9.76 -30.39
C ASP A 169 2.05 -9.56 -28.89
N SER A 170 2.50 -8.37 -28.50
CA SER A 170 2.84 -7.95 -27.15
C SER A 170 2.27 -6.56 -26.86
N ILE A 171 1.85 -6.32 -25.61
CA ILE A 171 1.43 -5.00 -25.11
C ILE A 171 2.61 -4.04 -24.93
N PHE A 172 3.83 -4.57 -24.83
CA PHE A 172 5.03 -3.79 -24.65
C PHE A 172 5.46 -3.11 -25.96
N PRO A 173 6.02 -1.89 -25.92
CA PRO A 173 6.51 -1.21 -27.12
C PRO A 173 7.49 -2.07 -27.93
N GLN A 174 7.32 -2.09 -29.25
CA GLN A 174 8.10 -2.95 -30.15
C GLN A 174 9.06 -2.18 -31.06
N THR A 175 8.91 -0.86 -31.17
CA THR A 175 9.81 -0.01 -31.95
C THR A 175 10.93 0.52 -31.06
N LEU A 176 12.14 0.67 -31.61
CA LEU A 176 13.30 1.16 -30.86
C LEU A 176 13.08 2.58 -30.34
N GLU A 177 12.27 3.36 -31.04
CA GLU A 177 11.90 4.73 -30.71
C GLU A 177 11.02 4.83 -29.45
N GLU A 178 10.18 3.82 -29.20
CA GLU A 178 9.27 3.76 -28.06
C GLU A 178 9.89 3.06 -26.83
N LEU A 179 11.01 2.36 -27.01
CA LEU A 179 11.69 1.70 -25.90
C LEU A 179 12.32 2.74 -24.93
N PRO A 180 12.17 2.54 -23.61
CA PRO A 180 12.88 3.33 -22.61
C PRO A 180 14.39 3.32 -22.84
N LYS A 181 14.99 4.50 -23.04
CA LYS A 181 16.42 4.66 -23.37
C LYS A 181 17.34 4.39 -22.19
N GLU A 182 16.79 4.46 -20.98
CA GLU A 182 17.50 4.26 -19.72
C GLU A 182 17.85 2.78 -19.49
N TYR A 183 17.12 1.87 -20.15
CA TYR A 183 17.24 0.43 -19.92
C TYR A 183 17.89 -0.29 -21.09
N SER A 184 18.53 -1.42 -20.79
CA SER A 184 19.15 -2.23 -21.84
C SER A 184 18.10 -2.78 -22.81
N VAL A 185 18.42 -2.74 -24.11
CA VAL A 185 17.56 -3.33 -25.17
C VAL A 185 17.21 -4.79 -24.87
N ARG A 186 18.12 -5.55 -24.23
CA ARG A 186 17.87 -6.95 -23.86
C ARG A 186 16.82 -7.11 -22.77
N LEU A 187 16.78 -6.23 -21.76
CA LEU A 187 15.73 -6.22 -20.74
C LEU A 187 14.37 -5.96 -21.40
N CYS A 188 14.30 -4.93 -22.25
CA CYS A 188 13.11 -4.60 -23.03
C CYS A 188 12.63 -5.78 -23.90
N GLN A 189 13.55 -6.49 -24.56
CA GLN A 189 13.22 -7.68 -25.35
C GLN A 189 12.70 -8.85 -24.51
N VAL A 190 13.25 -9.06 -23.31
CA VAL A 190 12.77 -10.09 -22.38
C VAL A 190 11.35 -9.75 -21.93
N ILE A 191 11.11 -8.52 -21.50
CA ILE A 191 9.78 -8.04 -21.07
C ILE A 191 8.77 -8.17 -22.20
N SER A 192 9.10 -7.73 -23.42
CA SER A 192 8.23 -7.89 -24.58
C SER A 192 7.82 -9.34 -24.84
N ARG A 193 8.74 -10.31 -24.68
CA ARG A 193 8.45 -11.75 -24.83
C ARG A 193 7.60 -12.32 -23.69
N CYS A 194 7.71 -11.75 -22.48
CA CYS A 194 6.86 -12.10 -21.34
C CYS A 194 5.46 -11.50 -21.48
N LEU A 195 5.34 -10.34 -22.11
CA LEU A 195 4.09 -9.62 -22.31
C LEU A 195 3.40 -9.96 -23.63
N ARG A 196 3.63 -11.17 -24.14
CA ARG A 196 2.89 -11.68 -25.31
C ARG A 196 1.50 -12.13 -24.89
N TYR A 197 0.49 -11.69 -25.65
CA TYR A 197 -0.91 -11.94 -25.32
C TYR A 197 -1.23 -13.43 -25.31
N ASN A 198 -0.94 -14.13 -26.41
CA ASN A 198 -1.11 -15.58 -26.50
C ASN A 198 -0.08 -16.30 -25.59
N PRO A 199 -0.53 -17.05 -24.55
CA PRO A 199 0.36 -17.76 -23.64
C PRO A 199 1.29 -18.74 -24.36
N GLU A 200 0.87 -19.43 -25.43
CA GLU A 200 1.74 -20.37 -26.15
C GLU A 200 2.99 -19.68 -26.70
N ARG A 201 2.85 -18.44 -27.19
CA ARG A 201 3.95 -17.61 -27.71
C ARG A 201 4.76 -16.92 -26.62
N ARG A 202 4.21 -16.78 -25.41
CA ARG A 202 4.88 -16.20 -24.24
C ARG A 202 6.08 -17.06 -23.85
N ILE A 203 7.18 -16.42 -23.45
CA ILE A 203 8.40 -17.12 -23.04
C ILE A 203 8.10 -18.10 -21.91
N SER A 204 8.70 -19.30 -21.94
CA SER A 204 8.59 -20.26 -20.84
C SER A 204 9.51 -19.88 -19.68
N LEU A 205 9.20 -20.36 -18.48
CA LEU A 205 10.03 -20.12 -17.29
C LEU A 205 11.49 -20.51 -17.50
N GLU A 206 11.72 -21.67 -18.11
CA GLU A 206 13.07 -22.18 -18.42
C GLU A 206 13.84 -21.24 -19.36
N LYS A 207 13.18 -20.73 -20.42
CA LYS A 207 13.79 -19.79 -21.36
C LYS A 207 13.99 -18.41 -20.73
N LEU A 208 13.08 -17.97 -19.86
CA LEU A 208 13.19 -16.73 -19.12
C LEU A 208 14.40 -16.78 -18.18
N ARG A 209 14.54 -17.85 -17.39
CA ARG A 209 15.69 -18.08 -16.52
C ARG A 209 17.00 -18.02 -17.28
N ARG A 210 17.13 -18.77 -18.38
CA ARG A 210 18.33 -18.73 -19.24
C ARG A 210 18.64 -17.31 -19.73
N ALA A 211 17.63 -16.59 -20.23
CA ALA A 211 17.82 -15.24 -20.73
C ALA A 211 18.26 -14.25 -19.64
N SER A 212 17.72 -14.40 -18.42
CA SER A 212 18.13 -13.64 -17.24
C SER A 212 19.56 -13.97 -16.83
N ASP A 213 19.90 -15.26 -16.70
CA ASP A 213 21.24 -15.73 -16.32
C ASP A 213 22.31 -15.28 -17.33
N ASP A 214 22.01 -15.32 -18.63
CA ASP A 214 22.89 -14.85 -19.70
C ASP A 214 23.14 -13.33 -19.61
N ASN A 215 22.10 -12.57 -19.28
CA ASN A 215 22.18 -11.12 -19.13
C ASN A 215 22.96 -10.73 -17.87
N LEU A 216 22.70 -11.39 -16.74
CA LEU A 216 23.43 -11.20 -15.49
C LEU A 216 24.90 -11.60 -15.67
N SER A 217 25.18 -12.76 -16.27
CA SER A 217 26.55 -13.20 -16.57
C SER A 217 27.32 -12.20 -17.44
N ARG A 218 26.63 -11.50 -18.35
CA ARG A 218 27.24 -10.42 -19.15
C ARG A 218 27.56 -9.20 -18.28
N LEU A 219 26.64 -8.78 -17.42
CA LEU A 219 26.86 -7.68 -16.49
C LEU A 219 27.99 -8.02 -15.51
N ASP A 220 28.04 -9.24 -15.00
CA ASP A 220 29.13 -9.76 -14.17
C ASP A 220 30.49 -9.69 -14.88
N ARG A 221 30.55 -9.96 -16.18
CA ARG A 221 31.80 -9.81 -16.95
C ARG A 221 32.23 -8.35 -17.14
N MET A 222 31.28 -7.42 -17.13
CA MET A 222 31.54 -5.99 -17.36
C MET A 222 31.83 -5.23 -16.06
N TYR A 223 31.10 -5.56 -15.01
CA TYR A 223 31.03 -4.79 -13.76
C TYR A 223 31.14 -5.68 -12.51
N GLY A 224 31.38 -6.98 -12.66
CA GLY A 224 31.32 -7.96 -11.57
C GLY A 224 32.24 -7.66 -10.39
N ASP A 225 33.40 -7.06 -10.63
CA ASP A 225 34.33 -6.66 -9.56
C ASP A 225 33.80 -5.45 -8.77
N GLU A 226 32.96 -4.63 -9.39
CA GLU A 226 32.36 -3.44 -8.79
C GLU A 226 31.07 -3.80 -8.04
N ILE A 227 30.13 -4.48 -8.71
CA ILE A 227 28.78 -4.78 -8.16
C ILE A 227 28.79 -5.84 -7.06
N ARG A 228 29.91 -6.55 -6.86
CA ARG A 228 30.10 -7.52 -5.77
C ARG A 228 30.77 -6.93 -4.54
N LYS A 229 31.12 -5.64 -4.56
CA LYS A 229 31.58 -4.95 -3.36
C LYS A 229 30.43 -4.75 -2.39
N ASP A 230 30.79 -4.52 -1.13
CA ASP A 230 29.83 -4.09 -0.12
C ASP A 230 29.28 -2.69 -0.43
N LYS A 231 28.11 -2.39 0.14
CA LYS A 231 27.35 -1.16 -0.11
C LYS A 231 28.15 0.14 0.09
N ASP A 232 29.12 0.15 0.99
CA ASP A 232 29.97 1.31 1.26
C ASP A 232 31.15 1.45 0.31
N ALA A 233 31.53 0.36 -0.36
CA ALA A 233 32.71 0.29 -1.22
C ALA A 233 32.38 0.33 -2.72
N ILE A 234 31.10 0.19 -3.09
CA ILE A 234 30.64 0.31 -4.47
C ILE A 234 30.73 1.77 -4.97
N ALA A 235 31.12 1.96 -6.22
CA ALA A 235 31.18 3.27 -6.84
C ALA A 235 29.80 3.95 -6.88
N ASP A 236 29.79 5.27 -6.72
CA ASP A 236 28.57 6.08 -6.58
C ASP A 236 27.57 5.87 -7.72
N GLU A 237 28.05 5.68 -8.95
CA GLU A 237 27.22 5.44 -10.15
C GLU A 237 26.43 4.12 -10.12
N PHE A 238 26.80 3.18 -9.24
CA PHE A 238 26.13 1.91 -9.03
C PHE A 238 25.38 1.85 -7.70
N LYS A 239 25.52 2.89 -6.86
CA LYS A 239 24.96 2.93 -5.52
C LYS A 239 23.46 3.19 -5.58
N LEU A 240 22.71 2.42 -4.81
CA LEU A 240 21.28 2.65 -4.61
C LEU A 240 21.09 3.71 -3.53
N GLU A 241 20.49 4.83 -3.92
CA GLU A 241 20.03 5.85 -2.98
C GLU A 241 18.64 5.46 -2.46
N TYR A 242 18.60 4.98 -1.22
CA TYR A 242 17.36 4.86 -0.47
C TYR A 242 17.12 6.14 0.32
N THR A 243 15.86 6.52 0.51
CA THR A 243 15.46 7.37 1.64
C THR A 243 15.82 6.64 2.93
N THR A 244 16.98 6.98 3.49
CA THR A 244 17.54 6.58 4.80
C THR A 244 17.05 5.25 5.36
N GLU A 245 17.78 4.17 5.04
CA GLU A 245 17.67 2.84 5.68
C GLU A 245 17.84 2.89 7.21
N ASP A 246 18.46 3.95 7.75
CA ASP A 246 18.68 4.17 9.18
C ASP A 246 17.51 4.82 9.92
N SER A 247 16.35 4.98 9.27
CA SER A 247 15.16 5.44 9.99
C SER A 247 14.60 4.33 10.89
N ASP A 248 14.19 4.69 12.10
CA ASP A 248 13.50 3.78 13.04
C ASP A 248 12.26 3.09 12.43
N GLU A 249 11.73 3.62 11.33
CA GLU A 249 10.66 2.99 10.56
C GLU A 249 11.09 1.69 9.86
N TRP A 250 12.30 1.63 9.28
CA TRP A 250 12.79 0.44 8.56
C TRP A 250 12.98 -0.75 9.51
N ALA A 251 13.51 -0.48 10.71
CA ALA A 251 13.71 -1.49 11.74
C ALA A 251 12.41 -2.19 12.17
N ARG A 252 11.26 -1.50 12.11
CA ARG A 252 9.94 -2.05 12.48
C ARG A 252 9.40 -3.10 11.52
N TYR A 253 9.85 -3.09 10.27
CA TYR A 253 9.44 -4.05 9.24
C TYR A 253 10.51 -5.10 8.93
N ALA A 254 11.62 -5.11 9.68
CA ALA A 254 12.68 -6.09 9.52
C ALA A 254 12.19 -7.50 9.90
N ILE A 255 12.52 -8.49 9.06
CA ILE A 255 12.15 -9.88 9.27
C ILE A 255 12.75 -10.38 10.60
N GLY A 256 11.90 -10.92 11.47
CA GLY A 256 12.28 -11.40 12.80
C GLY A 256 12.08 -10.38 13.94
N GLN A 257 11.68 -9.15 13.61
CA GLN A 257 11.14 -8.21 14.58
C GLN A 257 9.65 -8.46 14.77
N ASP A 258 9.14 -8.25 15.98
CA ASP A 258 7.71 -8.31 16.27
C ASP A 258 7.01 -7.15 15.58
N PHE A 259 6.44 -7.42 14.41
CA PHE A 259 5.59 -6.48 13.72
C PHE A 259 4.29 -6.30 14.52
N VAL A 260 4.11 -5.12 15.10
CA VAL A 260 2.83 -4.70 15.66
C VAL A 260 2.06 -3.98 14.56
N PRO A 261 1.07 -4.63 13.90
CA PRO A 261 0.29 -3.96 12.88
C PRO A 261 -0.33 -2.68 13.44
N PRO A 262 -0.45 -1.61 12.63
CA PRO A 262 -1.29 -0.48 12.98
C PRO A 262 -2.67 -1.06 13.31
N ARG A 263 -3.10 -0.91 14.57
CA ARG A 263 -4.33 -1.57 15.05
C ARG A 263 -5.49 -1.13 14.16
N LYS A 264 -6.14 -2.10 13.50
CA LYS A 264 -7.33 -1.88 12.67
C LYS A 264 -8.38 -1.11 13.47
N ARG A 265 -9.07 -0.17 12.83
CA ARG A 265 -10.19 0.59 13.42
C ARG A 265 -11.16 -0.37 14.13
N ARG A 266 -11.29 -0.21 15.43
CA ARG A 266 -12.23 -1.00 16.25
C ARG A 266 -13.64 -0.69 15.76
N LYS A 267 -14.36 -1.73 15.33
CA LYS A 267 -15.80 -1.66 15.04
C LYS A 267 -16.58 -2.35 16.14
N THR A 268 -17.72 -1.80 16.53
CA THR A 268 -18.63 -2.42 17.51
C THR A 268 -20.08 -2.36 17.03
N ASP A 269 -20.85 -3.40 17.37
CA ASP A 269 -22.28 -3.50 17.07
C ASP A 269 -23.16 -2.86 18.15
N SER A 270 -22.59 -2.54 19.32
CA SER A 270 -23.32 -1.96 20.45
C SER A 270 -22.87 -0.54 20.75
N ALA A 271 -23.82 0.38 20.78
CA ALA A 271 -23.64 1.76 21.20
C ALA A 271 -23.94 1.99 22.69
N GLY A 272 -24.51 0.99 23.39
CA GLY A 272 -24.95 1.12 24.77
C GLY A 272 -25.86 2.34 24.99
N GLU A 273 -25.56 3.13 26.02
CA GLU A 273 -26.29 4.36 26.35
C GLU A 273 -26.15 5.49 25.29
N PHE A 274 -25.21 5.39 24.36
CA PHE A 274 -24.96 6.40 23.33
C PHE A 274 -25.82 6.20 22.06
N GLU A 275 -26.61 5.12 21.98
CA GLU A 275 -27.38 4.74 20.79
C GLU A 275 -28.33 5.83 20.31
N GLU A 276 -29.11 6.41 21.22
CA GLU A 276 -30.07 7.46 20.89
C GLU A 276 -29.37 8.73 20.39
N ARG A 277 -28.30 9.15 21.09
CA ARG A 277 -27.51 10.33 20.73
C ARG A 277 -26.90 10.17 19.33
N LEU A 278 -26.32 9.01 19.05
CA LEU A 278 -25.71 8.74 17.75
C LEU A 278 -26.75 8.60 16.64
N SER A 279 -27.86 7.89 16.88
CA SER A 279 -28.96 7.75 15.92
C SER A 279 -29.50 9.12 15.51
N ARG A 280 -29.67 10.03 16.47
CA ARG A 280 -30.09 11.41 16.21
C ARG A 280 -29.08 12.17 15.35
N LEU A 281 -27.79 12.06 15.64
CA LEU A 281 -26.75 12.71 14.82
C LEU A 281 -26.76 12.19 13.38
N VAL A 282 -26.77 10.87 13.20
CA VAL A 282 -26.84 10.23 11.89
C VAL A 282 -28.10 10.64 11.13
N THR A 283 -29.25 10.65 11.80
CA THR A 283 -30.54 11.05 11.20
C THR A 283 -30.54 12.52 10.81
N ASN A 284 -30.05 13.40 11.69
CA ASN A 284 -29.95 14.83 11.40
C ASN A 284 -29.04 15.10 10.19
N TRP A 285 -27.93 14.37 10.09
CA TRP A 285 -26.97 14.48 8.99
C TRP A 285 -27.47 13.96 7.64
N ALA A 286 -28.50 13.11 7.65
CA ALA A 286 -29.02 12.49 6.43
C ALA A 286 -29.67 13.51 5.48
N SER A 287 -30.12 14.66 5.98
CA SER A 287 -30.71 15.70 5.16
C SER A 287 -29.65 16.61 4.52
N GLU A 288 -29.42 16.44 3.23
CA GLU A 288 -28.50 17.30 2.45
C GLU A 288 -29.01 18.74 2.31
N ALA A 289 -30.33 18.96 2.48
CA ALA A 289 -30.92 20.30 2.49
C ALA A 289 -30.53 21.10 3.74
N VAL A 290 -30.22 20.43 4.85
CA VAL A 290 -29.81 21.05 6.11
C VAL A 290 -28.29 21.05 6.27
N TYR A 291 -27.63 19.99 5.78
CA TYR A 291 -26.17 19.83 5.84
C TYR A 291 -25.60 19.55 4.44
N PRO A 292 -25.50 20.57 3.59
CA PRO A 292 -24.94 20.43 2.25
C PRO A 292 -23.49 19.93 2.34
N ARG A 293 -23.08 19.13 1.35
CA ARG A 293 -21.75 18.53 1.30
C ARG A 293 -20.76 19.53 0.68
N PRO A 294 -19.90 20.20 1.45
CA PRO A 294 -18.92 21.13 0.91
C PRO A 294 -17.88 20.38 0.05
N SER A 295 -17.33 21.04 -0.96
CA SER A 295 -16.20 20.51 -1.72
C SER A 295 -14.97 20.36 -0.83
N THR A 296 -13.96 19.63 -1.30
CA THR A 296 -12.68 19.46 -0.60
C THR A 296 -11.96 20.79 -0.39
N GLU A 297 -12.04 21.71 -1.34
CA GLU A 297 -11.47 23.06 -1.25
C GLU A 297 -12.15 23.86 -0.14
N VAL A 298 -13.49 23.82 -0.07
CA VAL A 298 -14.24 24.50 1.00
C VAL A 298 -13.92 23.91 2.37
N GLN A 299 -13.68 22.59 2.44
CA GLN A 299 -13.27 21.95 3.68
C GLN A 299 -11.88 22.40 4.13
N ASP A 300 -10.91 22.54 3.23
CA ASP A 300 -9.57 23.04 3.55
C ASP A 300 -9.57 24.52 3.91
N ASP A 301 -10.31 25.35 3.16
CA ASP A 301 -10.49 26.78 3.43
C ASP A 301 -11.05 27.03 4.84
N VAL A 302 -12.00 26.21 5.29
CA VAL A 302 -12.56 26.31 6.63
C VAL A 302 -11.55 25.89 7.71
N LEU A 303 -10.69 24.90 7.45
CA LEU A 303 -9.62 24.56 8.38
C LEU A 303 -8.62 25.70 8.53
N ASN A 304 -8.22 26.35 7.42
CA ASN A 304 -7.35 27.52 7.43
C ASN A 304 -7.97 28.65 8.26
N LEU A 305 -9.27 28.91 8.08
CA LEU A 305 -10.00 29.92 8.86
C LEU A 305 -9.98 29.63 10.37
N VAL A 306 -10.17 28.36 10.76
CA VAL A 306 -10.17 27.94 12.16
C VAL A 306 -8.76 28.03 12.75
N ASP A 307 -7.74 27.67 11.99
CA ASP A 307 -6.33 27.76 12.38
C ASP A 307 -5.90 29.23 12.59
N ASP A 308 -6.29 30.12 11.68
CA ASP A 308 -6.09 31.57 11.80
C ASP A 308 -6.78 32.13 13.05
N LEU A 309 -8.01 31.68 13.34
CA LEU A 309 -8.76 32.08 14.53
C LEU A 309 -8.06 31.61 15.81
N ILE A 310 -7.61 30.36 15.86
CA ILE A 310 -6.84 29.83 16.99
C ILE A 310 -5.53 30.61 17.18
N SER A 311 -4.88 31.02 16.09
CA SER A 311 -3.61 31.75 16.11
C SER A 311 -3.73 33.23 16.52
N SER A 312 -4.87 33.87 16.25
CA SER A 312 -5.02 35.34 16.38
C SER A 312 -6.08 35.81 17.39
N SER A 313 -6.99 34.93 17.83
CA SER A 313 -8.07 35.31 18.77
C SER A 313 -7.54 35.76 20.13
N LYS A 314 -8.24 36.71 20.74
CA LYS A 314 -8.02 37.19 22.12
C LYS A 314 -8.98 36.57 23.13
N GLU A 315 -9.84 35.65 22.68
CA GLU A 315 -10.75 34.93 23.57
C GLU A 315 -9.95 34.15 24.62
N GLU A 316 -10.26 34.32 25.90
CA GLU A 316 -9.46 33.80 27.02
C GLU A 316 -9.25 32.28 26.93
N ALA A 317 -10.30 31.54 26.54
CA ALA A 317 -10.23 30.09 26.36
C ALA A 317 -9.27 29.68 25.23
N ILE A 318 -9.23 30.43 24.12
CA ILE A 318 -8.35 30.18 22.98
C ILE A 318 -6.91 30.59 23.31
N GLU A 319 -6.73 31.69 24.03
CA GLU A 319 -5.42 32.14 24.48
C GLU A 319 -4.80 31.13 25.47
N THR A 320 -5.59 30.63 26.42
CA THR A 320 -5.18 29.56 27.34
C THR A 320 -4.83 28.28 26.60
N PHE A 321 -5.58 27.93 25.56
CA PHE A 321 -5.29 26.79 24.70
C PHE A 321 -3.96 26.95 23.97
N ARG A 322 -3.69 28.13 23.39
CA ARG A 322 -2.46 28.42 22.65
C ARG A 322 -1.21 28.36 23.54
N GLN A 323 -1.35 28.64 24.83
CA GLN A 323 -0.24 28.54 25.78
C GLN A 323 0.12 27.08 26.15
N ARG A 324 -0.76 26.12 25.83
CA ARG A 324 -0.53 24.69 26.09
C ARG A 324 0.02 24.03 24.85
N GLU A 325 1.33 23.81 24.83
CA GLU A 325 2.04 23.22 23.68
C GLU A 325 1.41 21.89 23.21
N ALA A 326 1.12 20.96 24.12
CA ALA A 326 0.48 19.68 23.79
C ALA A 326 -0.91 19.83 23.13
N TYR A 327 -1.64 20.89 23.44
CA TYR A 327 -2.96 21.15 22.87
C TYR A 327 -2.84 21.71 21.45
N LEU A 328 -1.89 22.64 21.22
CA LEU A 328 -1.55 23.11 19.89
C LEU A 328 -1.06 21.98 18.99
N THR A 329 -0.18 21.12 19.50
CA THR A 329 0.30 19.95 18.76
C THR A 329 -0.83 18.97 18.45
N ALA A 330 -1.77 18.76 19.38
CA ALA A 330 -2.95 17.93 19.13
C ALA A 330 -3.89 18.54 18.08
N TRP A 331 -4.04 19.86 18.07
CA TRP A 331 -4.76 20.57 17.01
C TRP A 331 -4.09 20.43 15.64
N GLN A 332 -2.77 20.61 15.56
CA GLN A 332 -2.01 20.38 14.32
C GLN A 332 -2.15 18.94 13.81
N TYR A 333 -2.18 17.97 14.73
CA TYR A 333 -2.41 16.57 14.40
C TYR A 333 -3.83 16.32 13.88
N LEU A 334 -4.85 16.96 14.45
CA LEU A 334 -6.22 16.93 13.93
C LEU A 334 -6.31 17.55 12.53
N CYS A 335 -5.72 18.72 12.31
CA CYS A 335 -5.66 19.37 11.00
C CYS A 335 -5.01 18.45 9.96
N SER A 336 -3.88 17.83 10.31
CA SER A 336 -3.18 16.87 9.44
C SER A 336 -4.03 15.63 9.16
N SER A 337 -4.75 15.13 10.16
CA SER A 337 -5.66 13.99 10.02
C SER A 337 -6.80 14.27 9.04
N ILE A 338 -7.30 15.51 8.99
CA ILE A 338 -8.33 15.92 8.02
C ILE A 338 -7.72 16.21 6.66
N ARG A 339 -6.61 16.95 6.60
CA ARG A 339 -5.93 17.31 5.35
C ARG A 339 -5.45 16.12 4.53
N LYS A 340 -5.16 14.99 5.17
CA LYS A 340 -4.94 13.68 4.53
C LYS A 340 -6.03 13.32 3.50
N TYR A 341 -7.25 13.83 3.70
CA TYR A 341 -8.40 13.51 2.88
C TYR A 341 -8.89 14.69 2.02
N THR A 342 -8.50 15.94 2.32
CA THR A 342 -8.97 17.13 1.60
C THR A 342 -7.94 17.76 0.66
N SER A 343 -6.64 17.59 0.90
CA SER A 343 -5.57 18.21 0.12
C SER A 343 -4.78 17.19 -0.70
N SER A 344 -4.47 17.52 -1.95
CA SER A 344 -3.52 16.79 -2.80
C SER A 344 -2.05 17.11 -2.47
N GLN A 345 -1.79 18.18 -1.71
CA GLN A 345 -0.46 18.59 -1.26
C GLN A 345 -0.23 18.15 0.20
N ARG A 346 0.80 17.32 0.37
CA ARG A 346 1.09 16.46 1.53
C ARG A 346 1.82 17.17 2.69
N ASP A 347 1.38 18.35 3.10
CA ASP A 347 1.87 18.90 4.38
C ASP A 347 1.09 18.24 5.54
N VAL A 348 1.31 16.93 5.69
CA VAL A 348 0.79 16.12 6.79
C VAL A 348 1.88 16.11 7.86
N TYR A 349 1.60 16.63 9.06
CA TYR A 349 2.50 16.41 10.20
C TYR A 349 2.51 14.92 10.54
N VAL A 350 3.64 14.27 10.25
CA VAL A 350 3.96 12.94 10.76
C VAL A 350 4.76 13.18 12.04
N ALA A 351 4.34 12.54 13.13
CA ALA A 351 5.08 12.61 14.38
C ALA A 351 6.30 11.68 14.26
N ASP A 352 7.46 12.25 13.97
CA ASP A 352 8.67 11.48 13.69
C ASP A 352 9.32 10.88 14.96
N ASP A 353 9.06 11.46 16.14
CA ASP A 353 9.60 10.99 17.42
C ASP A 353 8.60 11.14 18.58
N ILE A 354 7.89 10.06 18.89
CA ILE A 354 6.95 9.98 20.02
C ILE A 354 7.62 9.99 21.41
N THR A 355 8.95 9.91 21.49
CA THR A 355 9.68 10.05 22.77
C THR A 355 9.69 11.49 23.28
N ILE A 356 9.36 12.44 22.40
CA ILE A 356 9.14 13.84 22.77
C ILE A 356 7.87 13.92 23.63
N GLU A 357 8.05 14.29 24.91
CA GLU A 357 6.99 14.35 25.92
C GLU A 357 5.77 15.19 25.50
N VAL A 358 5.98 16.24 24.70
CA VAL A 358 4.91 17.08 24.14
C VAL A 358 4.06 16.32 23.12
N LEU A 359 4.68 15.52 22.24
CA LEU A 359 3.99 14.67 21.27
C LEU A 359 3.27 13.52 21.97
N ARG A 360 3.85 12.95 23.02
CA ARG A 360 3.17 11.95 23.85
C ARG A 360 1.90 12.53 24.48
N LYS A 361 2.00 13.70 25.12
CA LYS A 361 0.86 14.40 25.77
C LYS A 361 -0.21 14.86 24.78
N SER A 362 0.16 15.24 23.56
CA SER A 362 -0.80 15.65 22.53
C SER A 362 -1.65 14.48 22.03
N LEU A 363 -1.11 13.27 22.09
CA LEU A 363 -1.78 12.04 21.68
C LEU A 363 -2.57 11.36 22.81
N GLU A 364 -2.41 11.81 24.05
CA GLU A 364 -3.16 11.33 25.21
C GLU A 364 -4.66 11.54 25.04
N ARG A 365 -5.43 10.63 25.65
CA ARG A 365 -6.89 10.60 25.56
C ARG A 365 -7.46 11.99 25.92
N ASN A 366 -7.22 12.44 27.14
CA ASN A 366 -7.78 13.70 27.64
C ASN A 366 -7.43 14.90 26.75
N THR A 367 -6.19 15.02 26.25
CA THR A 367 -5.80 16.15 25.41
C THR A 367 -6.59 16.21 24.10
N LYS A 368 -6.73 15.08 23.38
CA LYS A 368 -7.53 15.01 22.15
C LYS A 368 -9.00 15.37 22.41
N ARG A 369 -9.58 14.88 23.51
CA ARG A 369 -10.95 15.22 23.91
C ARG A 369 -11.12 16.71 24.18
N GLU A 370 -10.22 17.30 24.96
CA GLU A 370 -10.27 18.73 25.31
C GLU A 370 -10.11 19.63 24.07
N VAL A 371 -9.29 19.22 23.09
CA VAL A 371 -9.19 19.92 21.80
C VAL A 371 -10.52 19.89 21.05
N LEU A 372 -11.16 18.72 20.95
CA LEU A 372 -12.49 18.61 20.30
C LEU A 372 -13.57 19.40 21.04
N MET A 373 -13.53 19.40 22.38
CA MET A 373 -14.45 20.17 23.22
C MET A 373 -14.28 21.68 23.00
N LEU A 374 -13.04 22.20 23.04
CA LEU A 374 -12.78 23.62 22.78
C LEU A 374 -13.24 24.03 21.38
N LEU A 375 -12.97 23.18 20.37
CA LEU A 375 -13.43 23.42 19.00
C LEU A 375 -14.95 23.57 18.96
N HIS A 376 -15.67 22.64 19.59
CA HIS A 376 -17.13 22.64 19.59
C HIS A 376 -17.72 23.82 20.39
N GLU A 377 -17.21 24.05 21.60
CA GLU A 377 -17.84 24.95 22.57
C GLU A 377 -17.48 26.42 22.35
N THR A 378 -16.32 26.70 21.76
CA THR A 378 -15.79 28.05 21.61
C THR A 378 -15.44 28.37 20.16
N VAL A 379 -14.47 27.67 19.57
CA VAL A 379 -13.84 28.11 18.31
C VAL A 379 -14.83 28.10 17.16
N LEU A 380 -15.59 27.01 16.98
CA LEU A 380 -16.54 26.90 15.89
C LEU A 380 -17.77 27.79 16.09
N LYS A 381 -18.15 28.13 17.33
CA LYS A 381 -19.21 29.11 17.57
C LYS A 381 -18.78 30.50 17.10
N LEU A 382 -17.58 30.93 17.51
CA LEU A 382 -17.01 32.21 17.07
C LEU A 382 -16.82 32.25 15.55
N ALA A 383 -16.31 31.18 14.95
CA ALA A 383 -16.12 31.09 13.52
C ALA A 383 -17.46 31.16 12.75
N LEU A 384 -18.51 30.49 13.23
CA LEU A 384 -19.85 30.54 12.63
C LEU A 384 -20.50 31.92 12.73
N GLU A 385 -20.31 32.63 13.84
CA GLU A 385 -20.80 34.00 14.03
C GLU A 385 -20.11 34.99 13.08
N ALA A 386 -18.81 34.77 12.80
CA ALA A 386 -18.00 35.65 11.95
C ALA A 386 -18.02 35.28 10.44
N ALA A 387 -18.53 34.10 10.07
CA ALA A 387 -18.43 33.59 8.70
C ALA A 387 -19.44 34.18 7.71
N SER A 388 -19.00 34.36 6.46
CA SER A 388 -19.88 34.60 5.31
C SER A 388 -20.76 33.38 5.02
N GLU A 389 -21.90 33.57 4.35
CA GLU A 389 -22.81 32.48 3.97
C GLU A 389 -22.10 31.33 3.24
N ASP A 390 -21.17 31.65 2.34
CA ASP A 390 -20.43 30.65 1.56
C ASP A 390 -19.56 29.72 2.41
N ARG A 391 -19.12 30.16 3.60
CA ARG A 391 -18.27 29.39 4.52
C ARG A 391 -19.05 28.69 5.62
N LYS A 392 -20.31 29.07 5.86
CA LYS A 392 -21.15 28.46 6.92
C LYS A 392 -21.36 26.97 6.70
N ASN A 393 -21.54 26.54 5.45
CA ASN A 393 -21.75 25.13 5.13
C ASN A 393 -20.54 24.25 5.52
N GLY A 394 -19.32 24.71 5.24
CA GLY A 394 -18.10 24.01 5.65
C GLY A 394 -17.91 24.01 7.17
N LEU A 395 -18.19 25.13 7.84
CA LEU A 395 -18.12 25.23 9.30
C LEU A 395 -19.15 24.36 10.02
N GLN A 396 -20.39 24.30 9.52
CA GLN A 396 -21.43 23.42 10.04
C GLN A 396 -21.08 21.94 9.83
N THR A 397 -20.45 21.60 8.70
CA THR A 397 -19.92 20.27 8.43
C THR A 397 -18.82 19.90 9.43
N LEU A 398 -17.86 20.80 9.68
CA LEU A 398 -16.81 20.58 10.67
C LEU A 398 -17.39 20.44 12.09
N GLN A 399 -18.35 21.29 12.45
CA GLN A 399 -19.05 21.22 13.74
C GLN A 399 -19.75 19.87 13.92
N HIS A 400 -20.47 19.39 12.90
CA HIS A 400 -21.09 18.08 12.95
C HIS A 400 -20.05 16.96 13.08
N ALA A 401 -18.96 17.01 12.31
CA ALA A 401 -17.88 16.03 12.38
C ALA A 401 -17.24 15.97 13.79
N VAL A 402 -17.03 17.12 14.43
CA VAL A 402 -16.51 17.20 15.81
C VAL A 402 -17.51 16.63 16.83
N ILE A 403 -18.80 16.98 16.74
CA ILE A 403 -19.82 16.43 17.65
C ILE A 403 -19.93 14.91 17.50
N TRP A 404 -19.94 14.43 16.26
CA TRP A 404 -19.94 13.00 15.96
C TRP A 404 -18.67 12.30 16.46
N GLY A 405 -17.51 12.94 16.28
CA GLY A 405 -16.24 12.49 16.82
C GLY A 405 -16.26 12.36 18.35
N LEU A 406 -16.79 13.35 19.07
CA LEU A 406 -16.95 13.27 20.53
C LEU A 406 -17.83 12.09 20.98
N VAL A 407 -18.81 11.65 20.19
CA VAL A 407 -19.57 10.43 20.49
C VAL A 407 -18.74 9.17 20.20
N LEU A 408 -18.02 9.13 19.08
CA LEU A 408 -17.10 8.01 18.80
C LEU A 408 -16.00 7.89 19.84
N TRP A 409 -15.57 9.02 20.39
CA TRP A 409 -14.64 9.10 21.48
C TRP A 409 -15.16 8.37 22.71
N ASP A 410 -16.38 8.68 23.13
CA ASP A 410 -17.05 8.07 24.28
C ASP A 410 -17.22 6.56 24.08
N ILE A 411 -17.57 6.13 22.85
CA ILE A 411 -17.69 4.71 22.46
C ILE A 411 -16.32 4.02 22.34
N ASN A 412 -15.27 4.78 22.03
CA ASN A 412 -13.92 4.31 21.70
C ASN A 412 -13.88 3.31 20.51
N ALA A 413 -14.80 3.43 19.56
CA ALA A 413 -14.91 2.60 18.36
C ALA A 413 -15.86 3.21 17.32
N GLU A 414 -15.77 2.79 16.07
CA GLU A 414 -16.77 3.09 15.04
C GLU A 414 -17.93 2.09 15.12
N LEU A 415 -19.19 2.54 15.05
CA LEU A 415 -20.32 1.62 14.95
C LEU A 415 -20.46 0.98 13.57
N VAL A 416 -20.88 -0.28 13.58
CA VAL A 416 -21.35 -0.97 12.37
C VAL A 416 -22.70 -0.38 11.92
N THR A 417 -23.63 -0.19 12.86
CA THR A 417 -24.94 0.44 12.64
C THR A 417 -25.45 1.13 13.92
N PRO A 418 -26.09 2.31 13.84
CA PRO A 418 -26.21 3.17 12.67
C PRO A 418 -24.87 3.82 12.30
N ARG A 419 -24.52 3.77 11.01
CA ARG A 419 -23.27 4.30 10.48
C ARG A 419 -23.56 5.48 9.56
N LEU A 420 -22.71 6.51 9.64
CA LEU A 420 -22.74 7.61 8.67
C LEU A 420 -22.31 7.07 7.29
N SER A 421 -23.27 6.86 6.38
CA SER A 421 -23.01 6.30 5.04
C SER A 421 -22.30 7.27 4.11
N HIS A 422 -22.61 8.57 4.20
CA HIS A 422 -22.07 9.64 3.34
C HIS A 422 -21.19 10.59 4.16
N LYS A 423 -20.06 10.08 4.65
CA LYS A 423 -19.05 10.87 5.38
C LYS A 423 -18.34 11.84 4.44
N THR A 424 -18.22 13.10 4.86
CA THR A 424 -17.25 14.03 4.26
C THR A 424 -15.83 13.71 4.72
N GLU A 425 -14.84 14.32 4.09
CA GLU A 425 -13.43 14.13 4.41
C GLU A 425 -13.11 14.60 5.84
N MET A 426 -13.76 15.67 6.32
CA MET A 426 -13.73 16.07 7.75
C MET A 426 -14.16 14.95 8.71
N HIS A 427 -15.20 14.18 8.40
CA HIS A 427 -15.62 13.05 9.25
C HIS A 427 -14.58 11.94 9.26
N ARG A 428 -13.96 11.67 8.11
CA ARG A 428 -12.89 10.65 8.01
C ARG A 428 -11.65 11.10 8.80
N GLY A 429 -11.29 12.37 8.71
CA GLY A 429 -10.18 12.96 9.46
C GLY A 429 -10.40 12.95 10.97
N VAL A 430 -11.57 13.40 11.44
CA VAL A 430 -11.92 13.35 12.88
C VAL A 430 -11.94 11.91 13.40
N ALA A 431 -12.49 10.96 12.63
CA ALA A 431 -12.44 9.55 13.00
C ALA A 431 -10.99 9.03 13.09
N SER A 432 -10.13 9.44 12.15
CA SER A 432 -8.71 9.04 12.15
C SER A 432 -7.97 9.61 13.35
N PHE A 433 -8.19 10.89 13.67
CA PHE A 433 -7.61 11.54 14.85
C PHE A 433 -7.93 10.81 16.17
N ILE A 434 -9.13 10.22 16.26
CA ILE A 434 -9.61 9.50 17.44
C ILE A 434 -9.15 8.05 17.47
N LEU A 435 -9.39 7.32 16.37
CA LEU A 435 -9.28 5.86 16.33
C LEU A 435 -7.91 5.38 15.88
N ASP A 436 -7.18 6.19 15.11
CA ASP A 436 -5.85 5.87 14.62
C ASP A 436 -4.82 6.47 15.62
N GLN A 437 -3.97 5.63 16.21
CA GLN A 437 -2.89 6.04 17.11
C GLN A 437 -1.54 5.85 16.40
N PRO A 438 -0.62 6.84 16.44
CA PRO A 438 0.74 6.66 15.94
C PRO A 438 1.47 5.50 16.65
N SER A 439 2.32 4.80 15.91
CA SER A 439 3.09 3.66 16.42
C SER A 439 3.93 4.04 17.64
N GLY A 440 3.83 3.25 18.70
CA GLY A 440 4.61 3.38 19.95
C GLY A 440 3.96 4.21 21.07
N VAL A 441 2.76 4.78 20.85
CA VAL A 441 1.96 5.36 21.94
C VAL A 441 1.28 4.23 22.73
N PRO A 442 1.49 4.11 24.05
CA PRO A 442 0.79 3.12 24.86
C PRO A 442 -0.73 3.35 24.78
N MET A 443 -1.47 2.33 24.39
CA MET A 443 -2.93 2.36 24.51
C MET A 443 -3.29 2.35 25.98
N HIS A 444 -4.26 3.17 26.36
CA HIS A 444 -4.93 2.99 27.64
C HIS A 444 -5.65 1.63 27.58
N GLU A 445 -5.17 0.67 28.35
CA GLU A 445 -6.00 -0.47 28.76
C GLU A 445 -7.24 0.09 29.47
N ASP A 446 -8.37 -0.55 29.20
CA ASP A 446 -9.72 -0.22 29.58
C ASP A 446 -9.87 0.82 30.72
N ALA A 447 -10.60 1.90 30.45
CA ALA A 447 -11.43 2.42 31.52
C ALA A 447 -12.44 1.30 31.82
N ASP A 448 -12.20 0.58 32.91
CA ASP A 448 -13.17 -0.28 33.55
C ASP A 448 -14.56 0.35 33.42
N SER A 449 -15.54 -0.47 33.07
CA SER A 449 -16.96 -0.14 33.06
C SER A 449 -17.53 0.20 34.45
N ASP A 450 -16.70 0.58 35.41
CA ASP A 450 -17.01 0.75 36.83
C ASP A 450 -16.34 1.99 37.45
N VAL A 451 -16.37 3.13 36.74
CA VAL A 451 -16.32 4.43 37.43
C VAL A 451 -17.60 5.18 37.15
N SER A 452 -18.63 4.82 37.92
CA SER A 452 -19.77 5.69 38.20
C SER A 452 -19.25 7.07 38.65
N ILE A 453 -19.37 8.07 37.79
CA ILE A 453 -19.20 9.47 38.17
C ILE A 453 -20.54 9.95 38.73
N ILE A 454 -20.53 10.21 40.05
CA ILE A 454 -21.52 11.03 40.77
C ILE A 454 -21.35 12.49 40.38
#